data_AF-A0A7R8WRH6-F1
#
_entry.id   AF-A0A7R8WRH6-F1
#
_cell.length_a   1.000
_cell.length_b   1.000
_cell.length_c   1.000
_cell.angle_alpha   90.00
_cell.angle_beta   90.00
_cell.angle_gamma   90.00
#
_symmetry.space_group_name_H-M   'P 1'
#
loop_
_entity.id
_entity.type
_entity.pdbx_description
1 polymer ?
#
loop_
_entity_poly.entity_id
_entity_poly.type
_entity_poly.pdbx_seq_one_letter_code
_entity_poly.pdbx_strand_id
1 'polypeptide(L)' 'MAAVPTETATRLGETKIELLEATREDSPIGKFIAKKGEGIHHIAFDVEDIYAEAERLKKEGFQLLSEEPKPGAD' A
#
# COMPACT_ATOMS: atom_id res chain seq x y z
N MET A 1 -0.11 -13.88 -12.50
CA MET A 1 -1.03 -12.77 -12.14
C MET A 1 -1.06 -12.65 -10.63
N ALA A 2 -0.75 -11.48 -10.09
CA ALA A 2 -1.02 -11.20 -8.67
C ALA A 2 -2.54 -11.29 -8.45
N ALA A 3 -2.95 -11.87 -7.32
CA ALA A 3 -4.35 -11.83 -6.89
C ALA A 3 -4.69 -10.36 -6.64
N VAL A 4 -5.58 -9.80 -7.45
CA VAL A 4 -6.11 -8.45 -7.21
C VAL A 4 -7.07 -8.58 -6.02
N PRO A 5 -6.86 -7.87 -4.90
CA PRO A 5 -7.85 -7.81 -3.84
C PRO A 5 -9.14 -7.18 -4.38
N THR A 6 -10.29 -7.57 -3.85
CA THR A 6 -11.52 -6.81 -4.10
C THR A 6 -11.44 -5.55 -3.25
N GLU A 7 -11.35 -4.39 -3.89
CA GLU A 7 -11.15 -3.10 -3.21
C GLU A 7 -12.48 -2.35 -3.12
N THR A 8 -12.78 -1.80 -1.95
CA THR A 8 -13.85 -0.82 -1.78
C THR A 8 -13.29 0.38 -1.04
N ALA A 9 -13.45 1.57 -1.63
CA ALA A 9 -12.95 2.82 -1.07
C ALA A 9 -14.10 3.73 -0.61
N THR A 10 -13.96 4.31 0.57
CA THR A 10 -14.84 5.40 1.05
C THR A 10 -14.04 6.67 1.28
N ARG A 11 -14.62 7.82 0.96
CA ARG A 11 -13.98 9.13 1.14
C ARG A 11 -14.50 9.80 2.41
N LEU A 12 -13.58 10.28 3.24
CA LEU A 12 -13.83 11.10 4.41
C LEU A 12 -13.01 12.39 4.28
N GLY A 13 -13.65 13.44 3.76
CA GLY A 13 -12.94 14.68 3.41
C GLY A 13 -11.88 14.41 2.33
N GLU A 14 -10.63 14.76 2.63
CA GLU A 14 -9.48 14.56 1.75
C GLU A 14 -8.85 13.17 1.88
N THR A 15 -9.28 12.37 2.87
CA THR A 15 -8.75 11.02 3.10
C THR A 15 -9.62 9.97 2.41
N LYS A 16 -8.95 8.98 1.81
CA LYS A 16 -9.57 7.76 1.29
C LYS A 16 -9.25 6.59 2.23
N ILE A 17 -10.28 5.86 2.67
CA ILE A 17 -10.13 4.59 3.40
C ILE A 17 -10.37 3.47 2.40
N GLU A 18 -9.39 2.59 2.24
CA GLU A 18 -9.48 1.39 1.41
C GLU A 18 -9.65 0.15 2.28
N LEU A 19 -10.68 -0.64 1.97
CA LEU A 19 -10.90 -1.95 2.55
C LEU A 19 -10.33 -2.99 1.59
N LEU A 20 -9.43 -3.83 2.11
CA LEU A 20 -8.73 -4.85 1.35
C LEU A 20 -9.15 -6.23 1.83
N GLU A 21 -9.67 -7.04 0.91
CA GLU A 21 -9.99 -8.46 1.15
C GLU A 21 -8.97 -9.36 0.44
N ALA A 22 -8.46 -10.36 1.16
CA ALA A 22 -7.59 -11.36 0.57
C ALA A 22 -8.39 -12.32 -0.33
N THR A 23 -8.11 -12.30 -1.64
CA THR A 23 -8.73 -13.26 -2.58
C THR A 23 -8.12 -14.66 -2.54
N ARG A 24 -6.97 -14.82 -1.85
CA ARG A 24 -6.33 -16.09 -1.52
C ARG A 24 -5.56 -15.98 -0.21
N GLU A 25 -5.44 -17.10 0.52
CA GLU A 25 -4.71 -17.17 1.80
C GLU A 25 -3.23 -16.81 1.68
N ASP A 26 -2.58 -17.14 0.56
CA ASP A 26 -1.14 -16.91 0.34
C ASP A 26 -0.80 -15.52 -0.24
N SER A 27 -1.82 -14.67 -0.45
CA SER A 27 -1.66 -13.28 -0.91
C SER A 27 -0.96 -12.41 0.15
N PRO A 28 -0.42 -11.23 -0.22
CA PRO A 28 0.16 -10.30 0.75
C PRO A 28 -0.81 -9.93 1.89
N ILE A 29 -2.09 -9.68 1.57
CA ILE A 29 -3.13 -9.37 2.55
C ILE A 29 -3.46 -10.59 3.41
N GLY A 30 -3.60 -11.77 2.82
CA GLY A 30 -3.84 -13.01 3.57
C GLY A 30 -2.73 -13.31 4.58
N LYS A 31 -1.47 -13.17 4.15
CA LYS A 31 -0.29 -13.31 5.03
C LYS A 31 -0.22 -12.25 6.12
N PHE A 32 -0.61 -11.00 5.83
CA PHE A 32 -0.69 -9.95 6.84
C PHE A 32 -1.71 -10.29 7.91
N ILE A 33 -2.94 -10.61 7.52
CA ILE A 33 -4.03 -10.96 8.44
C ILE A 33 -3.64 -12.18 9.29
N ALA A 34 -3.09 -13.24 8.70
CA ALA A 34 -2.66 -14.43 9.43
C ALA A 34 -1.58 -14.13 10.49
N LYS A 35 -0.70 -13.16 10.23
CA LYS A 35 0.42 -12.80 11.11
C LYS A 35 0.06 -11.75 12.16
N LYS A 36 -0.84 -10.81 11.84
CA LYS A 36 -1.07 -9.57 12.59
C LYS A 36 -2.53 -9.39 13.03
N GLY A 37 -3.47 -10.17 12.50
CA GLY A 37 -4.91 -9.88 12.57
C GLY A 37 -5.32 -8.79 11.58
N GLU A 38 -6.63 -8.51 11.54
CA GLU A 38 -7.19 -7.38 10.78
C GLU A 38 -6.74 -6.04 11.37
N GLY A 39 -6.56 -5.02 10.52
CA GLY A 39 -6.15 -3.69 10.95
C GLY A 39 -5.53 -2.84 9.83
N ILE A 40 -4.84 -1.77 10.23
CA ILE A 40 -4.17 -0.85 9.29
C ILE A 40 -2.94 -1.55 8.68
N HIS A 41 -2.97 -1.77 7.37
CA HIS A 41 -1.89 -2.42 6.62
C HIS A 41 -0.78 -1.44 6.23
N HIS A 42 -1.14 -0.30 5.65
CA HIS A 42 -0.25 0.81 5.36
C HIS A 42 -1.02 2.14 5.32
N ILE A 43 -0.28 3.24 5.29
CA ILE A 43 -0.82 4.59 5.04
C ILE A 43 -0.14 5.09 3.77
N ALA A 44 -0.92 5.51 2.79
CA ALA A 44 -0.44 6.11 1.55
C ALA A 44 -0.55 7.63 1.63
N PHE A 45 0.46 8.32 1.09
CA PHE A 45 0.47 9.77 0.95
C PHE A 45 0.55 10.11 -0.52
N ASP A 46 -0.31 11.03 -0.97
CA ASP A 46 -0.23 11.59 -2.31
C ASP A 46 0.90 12.63 -2.36
N VAL A 47 1.71 12.58 -3.42
CA VAL A 47 2.90 13.40 -3.58
C VAL A 47 3.02 13.86 -5.03
N GLU A 48 3.57 15.05 -5.22
CA GLU A 48 3.65 15.67 -6.56
C GLU A 48 4.56 14.90 -7.52
N ASP A 49 5.68 14.36 -7.03
CA ASP A 49 6.61 13.53 -7.81
C ASP A 49 7.14 12.37 -6.96
N ILE A 50 6.69 11.16 -7.28
CA ILE A 50 7.08 9.94 -6.57
C ILE A 50 8.57 9.59 -6.69
N TYR A 51 9.23 9.98 -7.79
CA TYR A 51 10.66 9.74 -7.97
C TYR A 51 11.48 10.70 -7.12
N ALA A 52 11.11 11.98 -7.11
CA ALA A 52 11.75 12.97 -6.26
C ALA A 52 11.59 12.62 -4.77
N GLU A 53 10.40 12.18 -4.37
CA GLU A 53 10.10 11.81 -3.00
C GLU A 53 10.82 10.53 -2.56
N ALA A 54 10.88 9.51 -3.42
CA ALA A 54 11.65 8.30 -3.16
C ALA A 54 13.14 8.61 -2.90
N GLU A 55 13.74 9.50 -3.69
CA GLU A 55 15.13 9.92 -3.48
C GLU A 55 15.33 10.75 -2.19
N ARG A 56 14.36 11.60 -1.82
CA ARG A 56 14.37 12.32 -0.54
C ARG A 56 14.36 11.33 0.64
N LEU A 57 13.45 10.37 0.63
CA LEU A 57 13.32 9.35 1.68
C LEU A 57 14.57 8.46 1.78
N LYS A 58 15.17 8.05 0.65
CA LYS A 58 16.46 7.33 0.66
C LYS A 58 17.55 8.14 1.35
N LYS A 59 17.67 9.44 1.05
CA LYS A 59 18.66 10.34 1.68
C LYS A 59 18.44 10.52 3.17
N GLU A 60 17.18 10.42 3.63
CA GLU A 60 16.81 10.43 5.04
C GLU A 60 17.01 9.07 5.74
N GLY A 61 17.48 8.06 5.02
CA GLY A 61 17.82 6.75 5.58
C GLY A 61 16.65 5.76 5.61
N PHE A 62 15.54 6.06 4.93
CA PHE A 62 14.45 5.09 4.79
C PHE A 62 14.84 3.96 3.84
N GLN A 63 14.48 2.74 4.21
CA GLN A 63 14.59 1.58 3.34
C GLN A 63 13.34 1.47 2.47
N LEU A 64 13.50 1.66 1.15
CA LEU A 64 12.41 1.44 0.21
C LEU A 64 12.21 -0.06 -0.05
N LEU A 65 10.95 -0.46 -0.24
CA LEU A 65 10.58 -1.84 -0.58
C LEU A 65 10.90 -2.20 -2.04
N SER A 66 11.14 -1.22 -2.90
CA SER A 66 11.56 -1.38 -4.29
C SER A 66 12.48 -0.23 -4.66
N GLU A 67 13.45 -0.49 -5.55
CA GLU A 67 14.41 0.53 -5.98
C GLU A 67 13.75 1.64 -6.81
N GLU A 68 12.72 1.28 -7.57
CA GLU A 68 11.91 2.16 -8.41
C GLU A 68 10.42 2.11 -8.00
N PRO A 69 9.69 3.23 -8.13
CA PRO A 69 8.24 3.27 -7.98
C PRO A 69 7.54 2.28 -8.92
N LYS A 70 6.45 1.69 -8.46
CA LYS A 70 5.62 0.76 -9.24
C LYS A 70 4.18 1.24 -9.27
N PRO A 71 3.43 0.94 -10.34
CA PRO A 71 1.99 1.18 -10.37
C PRO A 71 1.32 0.56 -9.14
N GLY A 72 0.49 1.36 -8.48
CA GLY A 72 -0.35 0.95 -7.36
C GLY A 72 -1.65 0.34 -7.85
N ALA A 73 -2.64 0.29 -6.96
CA ALA A 73 -3.99 -0.17 -7.30
C ALA A 73 -4.84 0.91 -8.00
N ASP A 74 -4.51 2.18 -7.78
CA ASP A 74 -5.08 3.36 -8.46
C ASP A 74 -4.24 3.79 -9.67
#